data_AF-R4G5G8-F1
#
_entry.id   AF-R4G5G8-F1
#
_cell.length_a   1.000
_cell.length_b   1.000
_cell.length_c   1.000
_cell.angle_alpha   90.00
_cell.angle_beta   90.00
_cell.angle_gamma   90.00
#
_symmetry.space_group_name_H-M   'P 1'
#
loop_
_entity.id
_entity.type
_entity.pdbx_description
1 polymer ?
#
loop_
_entity_poly.entity_id
_entity_poly.type
_entity_poly.pdbx_seq_one_letter_code
_entity_poly.pdbx_strand_id
1 'polypeptide(L)'
;MRKDYVWMKWCSVLFRIIANMKLDVALISIYLGILVFYCINPYTINPAEFILYKKYLLPIGVVVWLLASFRLHFLIMTSTPIDWILMNNIIQKPKKIIANQITILFACFFILQILIAGVVASAIVVNYSAGWDLFKFLFRLYWICFVLPFISVWLIGLLISTIDAYYSHKKSMLLLSVFLLWITTLFSLEYSPFQVFIENRFPYIDPLFSLTFLKENVWIQLVYVVCSIMICIVFMKMKRTAFGLAISVMLIIFVTFAVYHTQTKFQLDDILLANDYKLYQQI
;
A
#
# COMPACT_ATOMS: atom_id res chain seq x y z
N MET A 1 -1.21 -31.91 -25.89
CA MET A 1 -1.72 -30.53 -25.97
C MET A 1 -0.55 -29.55 -25.93
N ARG A 2 -0.44 -28.64 -26.90
CA ARG A 2 0.65 -27.67 -27.02
C ARG A 2 0.59 -26.68 -25.84
N LYS A 3 1.71 -26.43 -25.15
CA LYS A 3 1.80 -25.57 -23.95
C LYS A 3 1.14 -24.19 -24.17
N ASP A 4 1.24 -23.65 -25.37
CA ASP A 4 0.73 -22.30 -25.72
C ASP A 4 -0.81 -22.21 -25.65
N TYR A 5 -1.51 -23.30 -25.97
CA TYR A 5 -2.97 -23.36 -25.93
C TYR A 5 -3.52 -23.32 -24.50
N VAL A 6 -2.72 -23.86 -23.56
CA VAL A 6 -3.03 -23.83 -22.14
C VAL A 6 -2.88 -22.40 -21.61
N TRP A 7 -1.78 -21.70 -21.95
CA TRP A 7 -1.55 -20.31 -21.56
C TRP A 7 -2.61 -19.34 -22.07
N MET A 8 -3.01 -19.42 -23.35
CA MET A 8 -4.09 -18.58 -23.91
C MET A 8 -5.41 -18.75 -23.15
N LYS A 9 -5.76 -19.99 -22.79
CA LYS A 9 -7.00 -20.27 -22.06
C LYS A 9 -6.98 -19.68 -20.65
N TRP A 10 -5.83 -19.69 -19.97
CA TRP A 10 -5.68 -19.09 -18.63
C TRP A 10 -5.69 -17.56 -18.65
N CYS A 11 -5.05 -16.94 -19.65
CA CYS A 11 -5.16 -15.49 -19.84
C CYS A 11 -6.61 -15.07 -20.12
N SER A 12 -7.36 -15.86 -20.90
CA SER A 12 -8.78 -15.61 -21.15
C SER A 12 -9.64 -15.69 -19.87
N VAL A 13 -9.38 -16.66 -18.98
CA VAL A 13 -10.06 -16.75 -17.67
C VAL A 13 -9.72 -15.54 -16.80
N LEU A 14 -8.46 -15.14 -16.75
CA LEU A 14 -8.00 -13.99 -15.96
C LEU A 14 -8.62 -12.68 -16.49
N PHE A 15 -8.71 -12.52 -17.81
CA PHE A 15 -9.37 -11.38 -18.43
C PHE A 15 -10.87 -11.34 -18.13
N ARG A 16 -11.54 -12.49 -18.13
CA ARG A 16 -12.97 -12.60 -17.76
C ARG A 16 -13.22 -12.23 -16.29
N ILE A 17 -12.30 -12.60 -15.40
CA ILE A 17 -12.34 -12.21 -13.98
C ILE A 17 -12.22 -10.69 -13.86
N ILE A 18 -11.24 -10.07 -14.52
CA ILE A 18 -11.03 -8.62 -14.51
C ILE A 18 -12.25 -7.89 -15.10
N ALA A 19 -12.81 -8.38 -16.21
CA ALA A 19 -13.99 -7.78 -16.84
C ALA A 19 -15.24 -7.78 -15.94
N ASN A 20 -15.31 -8.71 -14.98
CA ASN A 20 -16.38 -8.78 -13.99
C ASN A 20 -16.18 -7.81 -12.80
N MET A 21 -15.00 -7.20 -12.66
CA MET A 21 -14.64 -6.25 -11.59
C MET A 21 -14.93 -4.81 -11.96
N LYS A 22 -16.11 -4.55 -12.54
CA LYS A 22 -16.49 -3.21 -13.06
C LYS A 22 -16.38 -2.11 -12.01
N LEU A 23 -16.82 -2.40 -10.78
CA LEU A 23 -16.81 -1.43 -9.67
C LEU A 23 -15.39 -1.15 -9.18
N ASP A 24 -14.54 -2.17 -9.06
CA ASP A 24 -13.16 -2.02 -8.57
C ASP A 24 -12.31 -1.26 -9.59
N VAL A 25 -12.49 -1.56 -10.88
CA VAL A 25 -11.84 -0.82 -11.97
C VAL A 25 -12.29 0.64 -11.97
N ALA A 26 -13.57 0.92 -11.74
CA ALA A 26 -14.07 2.30 -11.62
C ALA A 26 -13.45 3.00 -10.41
N LEU A 27 -13.40 2.37 -9.23
CA LEU A 27 -12.79 2.94 -8.03
C LEU A 27 -11.29 3.23 -8.21
N ILE A 28 -10.55 2.28 -8.78
CA ILE A 28 -9.12 2.49 -9.11
C ILE A 28 -8.98 3.65 -10.09
N SER A 29 -9.80 3.69 -11.14
CA SER A 29 -9.72 4.75 -12.16
C SER A 29 -10.03 6.13 -11.57
N ILE A 30 -11.05 6.25 -10.73
CA ILE A 30 -11.40 7.49 -10.02
C ILE A 30 -10.26 7.89 -9.09
N TYR A 31 -9.74 6.97 -8.29
CA TYR A 31 -8.62 7.23 -7.38
C TYR A 31 -7.38 7.71 -8.13
N LEU A 32 -7.01 7.03 -9.23
CA LEU A 32 -5.87 7.40 -10.05
C LEU A 32 -6.07 8.76 -10.73
N GLY A 33 -7.28 9.03 -11.23
CA GLY A 33 -7.62 10.33 -11.80
C GLY A 33 -7.46 11.46 -10.78
N ILE A 34 -7.97 11.27 -9.56
CA ILE A 34 -7.82 12.22 -8.45
C ILE A 34 -6.34 12.40 -8.09
N LEU A 35 -5.60 11.30 -7.92
CA LEU A 35 -4.18 11.33 -7.57
C LEU A 35 -3.37 12.12 -8.59
N VAL A 36 -3.55 11.81 -9.88
CA VAL A 36 -2.86 12.50 -10.97
C VAL A 36 -3.29 13.97 -11.00
N PHE A 37 -4.58 14.28 -10.90
CA PHE A 37 -5.08 15.65 -10.95
C PHE A 37 -4.49 16.55 -9.86
N TYR A 38 -4.47 16.08 -8.60
CA TYR A 38 -3.88 16.85 -7.49
C TYR A 38 -2.36 17.02 -7.64
N CYS A 39 -1.67 16.00 -8.15
CA CYS A 39 -0.23 16.07 -8.41
C CYS A 39 0.15 16.96 -9.61
N ILE A 40 -0.79 17.23 -10.53
CA ILE A 40 -0.57 18.06 -11.74
C ILE A 40 -0.97 19.52 -11.52
N ASN A 41 -1.46 19.89 -10.33
CA ASN A 41 -1.92 21.25 -10.05
C ASN A 41 -0.82 22.30 -10.36
N PRO A 42 -1.02 23.18 -11.37
CA PRO A 42 -0.01 24.15 -11.81
C PRO A 42 0.17 25.30 -10.81
N TYR A 43 -0.72 25.43 -9.84
CA TYR A 43 -0.66 26.47 -8.80
C TYR A 43 0.10 26.01 -7.54
N THR A 44 0.78 24.86 -7.61
CA THR A 44 1.68 24.44 -6.53
C THR A 44 2.90 25.37 -6.48
N ILE A 45 3.39 25.64 -5.28
CA ILE A 45 4.54 26.52 -5.03
C ILE A 45 5.81 25.68 -4.97
N ASN A 46 5.71 24.41 -4.56
CA ASN A 46 6.83 23.49 -4.44
C ASN A 46 6.61 22.19 -5.26
N PRO A 47 7.58 21.73 -6.06
CA PRO A 47 7.43 20.48 -6.82
C PRO A 47 7.26 19.23 -5.94
N ALA A 48 7.66 19.28 -4.66
CA ALA A 48 7.45 18.21 -3.69
C ALA A 48 6.15 18.37 -2.88
N GLU A 49 5.33 19.38 -3.16
CA GLU A 49 4.07 19.65 -2.46
C GLU A 49 3.06 18.49 -2.60
N PHE A 50 3.20 17.66 -3.64
CA PHE A 50 2.38 16.47 -3.79
C PHE A 50 2.49 15.47 -2.62
N ILE A 51 3.57 15.54 -1.84
CA ILE A 51 3.76 14.77 -0.60
C ILE A 51 2.70 15.14 0.42
N LEU A 52 2.24 16.39 0.47
CA LEU A 52 1.19 16.83 1.38
C LEU A 52 -0.11 16.06 1.14
N TYR A 53 -0.38 15.72 -0.13
CA TYR A 53 -1.56 14.94 -0.49
C TYR A 53 -1.47 13.50 -0.01
N LYS A 54 -0.31 12.99 0.46
CA LYS A 54 -0.24 11.68 1.15
C LYS A 54 -1.22 11.63 2.32
N LYS A 55 -1.43 12.76 3.01
CA LYS A 55 -2.34 12.90 4.14
C LYS A 55 -3.76 12.45 3.82
N TYR A 56 -4.21 12.69 2.59
CA TYR A 56 -5.58 12.45 2.17
C TYR A 56 -5.67 11.27 1.20
N LEU A 57 -4.76 11.20 0.24
CA LEU A 57 -4.79 10.23 -0.83
C LEU A 57 -4.22 8.88 -0.40
N LEU A 58 -3.23 8.82 0.50
CA LEU A 58 -2.67 7.55 0.94
C LEU A 58 -3.71 6.70 1.70
N PRO A 59 -4.48 7.22 2.69
CA PRO A 59 -5.55 6.45 3.34
C PRO A 59 -6.60 5.92 2.36
N ILE A 60 -7.06 6.78 1.43
CA ILE A 60 -8.07 6.40 0.44
C ILE A 60 -7.49 5.32 -0.49
N GLY A 61 -6.27 5.53 -0.99
CA GLY A 61 -5.56 4.59 -1.85
C GLY A 61 -5.37 3.24 -1.18
N VAL A 62 -4.96 3.20 0.09
CA VAL A 62 -4.85 1.98 0.89
C VAL A 62 -6.17 1.20 0.88
N VAL A 63 -7.31 1.84 1.09
CA VAL A 63 -8.61 1.15 1.07
C VAL A 63 -8.95 0.63 -0.33
N VAL A 64 -8.75 1.43 -1.38
CA VAL A 64 -9.04 1.06 -2.77
C VAL A 64 -8.19 -0.14 -3.20
N TRP A 65 -6.88 -0.10 -2.95
CA TRP A 65 -5.96 -1.17 -3.32
C TRP A 65 -6.16 -2.44 -2.48
N LEU A 66 -6.54 -2.31 -1.20
CA LEU A 66 -6.86 -3.46 -0.35
C LEU A 66 -8.06 -4.23 -0.90
N LEU A 67 -9.14 -3.50 -1.21
CA LEU A 67 -10.39 -4.07 -1.70
C LEU A 67 -10.20 -4.71 -3.07
N ALA A 68 -9.50 -4.02 -3.98
CA ALA A 68 -9.17 -4.55 -5.29
C ALA A 68 -8.31 -5.82 -5.19
N SER A 69 -7.25 -5.79 -4.37
CA SER A 69 -6.39 -6.95 -4.14
C SER A 69 -7.17 -8.12 -3.57
N PHE A 70 -7.94 -7.91 -2.50
CA PHE A 70 -8.74 -8.96 -1.86
C PHE A 70 -9.67 -9.64 -2.87
N ARG A 71 -10.46 -8.87 -3.61
CA ARG A 71 -11.45 -9.43 -4.56
C ARG A 71 -10.78 -10.13 -5.74
N LEU A 72 -9.72 -9.58 -6.31
CA LEU A 72 -8.98 -10.21 -7.41
C LEU A 72 -8.43 -11.57 -7.00
N HIS A 73 -7.71 -11.61 -5.88
CA HIS A 73 -7.10 -12.84 -5.40
C HIS A 73 -8.15 -13.88 -4.95
N PHE A 74 -9.24 -13.44 -4.31
CA PHE A 74 -10.35 -14.31 -3.92
C PHE A 74 -11.02 -14.96 -5.14
N LEU A 75 -11.28 -14.20 -6.20
CA LEU A 75 -11.85 -14.72 -7.45
C LEU A 75 -10.90 -15.71 -8.14
N ILE A 76 -9.59 -15.45 -8.15
CA ILE A 76 -8.59 -16.38 -8.70
C ILE A 76 -8.62 -17.71 -7.94
N MET A 77 -8.66 -17.66 -6.60
CA MET A 77 -8.63 -18.86 -5.76
C MET A 77 -9.94 -19.66 -5.82
N THR A 78 -11.09 -18.99 -5.89
CA THR A 78 -12.40 -19.67 -5.94
C THR A 78 -12.78 -20.16 -7.34
N SER A 79 -12.29 -19.50 -8.40
CA SER A 79 -12.54 -19.93 -9.79
C SER A 79 -11.76 -21.19 -10.20
N THR A 80 -10.77 -21.60 -9.42
CA THR A 80 -9.97 -22.79 -9.66
C THR A 80 -10.35 -23.87 -8.63
N PRO A 81 -11.18 -24.87 -8.97
CA PRO A 81 -11.60 -25.90 -8.02
C PRO A 81 -10.46 -26.89 -7.76
N ILE A 82 -9.48 -26.48 -6.94
CA ILE A 82 -8.24 -27.23 -6.70
C ILE A 82 -8.55 -28.64 -6.22
N ASP A 83 -9.46 -28.80 -5.27
CA ASP A 83 -9.75 -30.09 -4.66
C ASP A 83 -10.36 -31.06 -5.67
N TRP A 84 -11.24 -30.58 -6.55
CA TRP A 84 -11.82 -31.39 -7.63
C TRP A 84 -10.79 -31.75 -8.70
N ILE A 85 -9.92 -30.79 -9.08
CA ILE A 85 -8.87 -31.00 -10.09
C ILE A 85 -7.81 -32.00 -9.57
N LEU A 86 -7.50 -31.93 -8.28
CA LEU A 86 -6.52 -32.77 -7.61
C LEU A 86 -7.08 -34.18 -7.36
N MET A 87 -8.38 -34.29 -7.03
CA MET A 87 -9.06 -35.57 -6.86
C MET A 87 -9.20 -36.36 -8.18
N ASN A 88 -9.36 -35.67 -9.30
CA ASN A 88 -9.50 -36.30 -10.62
C ASN A 88 -8.18 -36.45 -11.40
N ASN A 89 -7.02 -36.08 -10.81
CA ASN A 89 -5.70 -36.10 -11.47
C ASN A 89 -5.65 -35.39 -12.85
N ILE A 90 -6.59 -34.49 -13.16
CA ILE A 90 -6.75 -33.86 -14.47
C ILE A 90 -5.55 -32.95 -14.78
N ILE A 91 -4.95 -32.36 -13.75
CA ILE A 91 -3.79 -31.46 -13.86
C ILE A 91 -2.78 -31.83 -12.78
N GLN A 92 -1.53 -32.08 -13.17
CA GLN A 92 -0.46 -32.49 -12.25
C GLN A 92 -0.14 -31.47 -11.13
N LYS A 93 -0.36 -30.16 -11.35
CA LYS A 93 0.05 -29.09 -10.40
C LYS A 93 -0.90 -27.85 -10.39
N PRO A 94 -2.14 -27.96 -9.91
CA PRO A 94 -3.10 -26.84 -9.88
C PRO A 94 -2.61 -25.65 -9.04
N LYS A 95 -1.94 -25.90 -7.91
CA LYS A 95 -1.34 -24.86 -7.05
C LYS A 95 -0.28 -24.01 -7.77
N LYS A 96 0.45 -24.61 -8.74
CA LYS A 96 1.45 -23.89 -9.54
C LYS A 96 0.80 -22.89 -10.50
N ILE A 97 -0.40 -23.19 -11.00
CA ILE A 97 -1.14 -22.32 -11.93
C ILE A 97 -1.61 -21.06 -11.18
N ILE A 98 -2.20 -21.25 -9.99
CA ILE A 98 -2.65 -20.14 -9.14
C ILE A 98 -1.47 -19.25 -8.73
N ALA A 99 -0.35 -19.86 -8.33
CA ALA A 99 0.87 -19.11 -8.01
C ALA A 99 1.34 -18.26 -9.22
N ASN A 100 1.34 -18.83 -10.43
CA ASN A 100 1.69 -18.08 -11.64
C ASN A 100 0.71 -16.92 -11.92
N GLN A 101 -0.60 -17.12 -11.74
CA GLN A 101 -1.61 -16.08 -11.93
C GLN A 101 -1.45 -14.94 -10.92
N ILE A 102 -1.16 -15.26 -9.66
CA ILE A 102 -0.83 -14.28 -8.61
C ILE A 102 0.42 -13.49 -8.99
N THR A 103 1.47 -14.15 -9.46
CA THR A 103 2.71 -13.49 -9.89
C THR A 103 2.49 -12.55 -11.08
N ILE A 104 1.70 -12.97 -12.08
CA ILE A 104 1.36 -12.13 -13.24
C ILE A 104 0.57 -10.90 -12.76
N LEU A 105 -0.41 -11.10 -11.89
CA LEU A 105 -1.23 -10.00 -11.36
C LEU A 105 -0.38 -9.00 -10.56
N PHE A 106 0.55 -9.50 -9.74
CA PHE A 106 1.50 -8.65 -9.02
C PHE A 106 2.40 -7.87 -9.98
N ALA A 107 2.90 -8.50 -11.04
CA ALA A 107 3.70 -7.81 -12.06
C ALA A 107 2.89 -6.71 -12.77
N CYS A 108 1.62 -6.96 -13.12
CA CYS A 108 0.73 -5.95 -13.69
C CYS A 108 0.51 -4.77 -12.74
N PHE A 109 0.23 -5.05 -11.46
CA PHE A 109 0.12 -4.02 -10.42
C PHE A 109 1.40 -3.19 -10.31
N PHE A 110 2.56 -3.83 -10.29
CA PHE A 110 3.85 -3.15 -10.17
C PHE A 110 4.15 -2.25 -11.38
N ILE A 111 3.88 -2.73 -12.60
CA ILE A 111 4.01 -1.94 -13.83
C ILE A 111 3.09 -0.72 -13.78
N LEU A 112 1.84 -0.88 -13.32
CA LEU A 112 0.90 0.22 -13.16
C LEU A 112 1.44 1.29 -12.20
N GLN A 113 2.02 0.88 -11.07
CA GLN A 113 2.62 1.82 -10.10
C GLN A 113 3.83 2.57 -10.68
N ILE A 114 4.68 1.91 -11.47
CA ILE A 114 5.79 2.56 -12.18
C ILE A 114 5.27 3.60 -13.17
N LEU A 115 4.23 3.27 -13.93
CA LEU A 115 3.63 4.19 -14.90
C LEU A 115 3.06 5.43 -14.21
N ILE A 116 2.34 5.25 -13.09
CA ILE A 116 1.78 6.38 -12.34
C ILE A 116 2.89 7.26 -11.76
N ALA A 117 3.95 6.65 -11.19
CA ALA A 117 5.11 7.38 -10.69
C ALA A 117 5.76 8.23 -11.79
N GLY A 118 5.90 7.64 -12.99
CA GLY A 118 6.43 8.32 -14.17
C GLY A 118 5.55 9.48 -14.62
N VAL A 119 4.22 9.29 -14.68
CA VAL A 119 3.26 10.33 -15.08
C VAL A 119 3.29 11.50 -14.09
N VAL A 120 3.22 11.22 -12.79
CA VAL A 120 3.26 12.24 -11.72
C VAL A 120 4.57 13.04 -11.79
N ALA A 121 5.72 12.36 -11.80
CA ALA A 121 7.01 13.02 -11.85
C ALA A 121 7.20 13.84 -13.13
N SER A 122 6.79 13.30 -14.29
CA SER A 122 6.92 14.01 -15.58
C SER A 122 6.07 15.27 -15.61
N ALA A 123 4.82 15.19 -15.15
CA ALA A 123 3.92 16.33 -15.20
C ALA A 123 4.37 17.47 -14.27
N ILE A 124 4.88 17.15 -13.07
CA ILE A 124 5.48 18.15 -12.19
C ILE A 124 6.71 18.78 -12.85
N VAL A 125 7.60 17.99 -13.43
CA VAL A 125 8.81 18.50 -14.10
C VAL A 125 8.45 19.45 -15.26
N VAL A 126 7.42 19.12 -16.03
CA VAL A 126 6.90 19.99 -17.10
C VAL A 126 6.32 21.29 -16.53
N ASN A 127 5.50 21.21 -15.49
CA ASN A 127 4.90 22.39 -14.86
C ASN A 127 5.94 23.38 -14.30
N TYR A 128 7.03 22.86 -13.73
CA TYR A 128 8.11 23.67 -13.16
C TYR A 128 9.24 23.97 -14.16
N SER A 129 9.11 23.56 -15.43
CA SER A 129 10.16 23.69 -16.44
C SER A 129 11.53 23.19 -15.96
N ALA A 130 11.53 22.07 -15.24
CA ALA A 130 12.70 21.54 -14.54
C ALA A 130 13.44 20.45 -15.33
N GLY A 131 14.62 20.07 -14.84
CA GLY A 131 15.48 19.05 -15.45
C GLY A 131 15.26 17.63 -14.96
N TRP A 132 16.05 16.70 -15.53
CA TRP A 132 16.01 15.26 -15.24
C TRP A 132 16.34 14.88 -13.78
N ASP A 133 17.08 15.72 -13.06
CA ASP A 133 17.42 15.44 -11.67
C ASP A 133 16.21 15.59 -10.74
N LEU A 134 15.33 16.57 -11.01
CA LEU A 134 14.04 16.68 -10.31
C LEU A 134 13.14 15.49 -10.63
N PHE A 135 13.12 15.01 -11.88
CA PHE A 135 12.38 13.81 -12.25
C PHE A 135 12.80 12.60 -11.41
N LYS A 136 14.12 12.29 -11.38
CA LYS A 136 14.65 11.16 -10.60
C LYS A 136 14.27 11.26 -9.13
N PHE A 137 14.36 12.46 -8.59
CA PHE A 137 14.05 12.75 -7.20
C PHE A 137 12.57 12.50 -6.89
N LEU A 138 11.66 13.10 -7.66
CA LEU A 138 10.21 12.93 -7.49
C LEU A 138 9.77 11.49 -7.70
N PHE A 139 10.36 10.80 -8.68
CA PHE A 139 10.09 9.38 -8.94
C PHE A 139 10.48 8.49 -7.75
N ARG A 140 11.68 8.71 -7.18
CA ARG A 140 12.13 8.00 -5.97
C ARG A 140 11.21 8.28 -4.79
N LEU A 141 10.73 9.51 -4.68
CA LEU A 141 9.91 9.94 -3.58
C LEU A 141 8.50 9.33 -3.65
N TYR A 142 7.89 9.31 -4.83
CA TYR A 142 6.63 8.61 -5.06
C TYR A 142 6.74 7.12 -4.72
N TRP A 143 7.87 6.48 -5.07
CA TRP A 143 8.14 5.09 -4.73
C TRP A 143 8.05 4.80 -3.22
N ILE A 144 8.64 5.67 -2.42
CA ILE A 144 8.68 5.53 -0.96
C ILE A 144 7.33 5.89 -0.34
N CYS A 145 6.74 7.01 -0.76
CA CYS A 145 5.55 7.55 -0.11
C CYS A 145 4.25 6.82 -0.51
N PHE A 146 4.16 6.31 -1.73
CA PHE A 146 2.92 5.72 -2.25
C PHE A 146 3.07 4.23 -2.56
N VAL A 147 4.09 3.86 -3.35
CA VAL A 147 4.14 2.50 -3.88
C VAL A 147 4.44 1.45 -2.80
N LEU A 148 5.35 1.74 -1.87
CA LEU A 148 5.70 0.82 -0.80
C LEU A 148 4.49 0.51 0.12
N PRO A 149 3.72 1.51 0.57
CA PRO A 149 2.43 1.26 1.22
C PRO A 149 1.46 0.43 0.37
N PHE A 150 1.32 0.73 -0.93
CA PHE A 150 0.40 -0.02 -1.80
C PHE A 150 0.84 -1.47 -2.02
N ILE A 151 2.14 -1.76 -2.13
CA ILE A 151 2.67 -3.14 -2.16
C ILE A 151 2.29 -3.88 -0.88
N SER A 152 2.45 -3.24 0.26
CA SER A 152 2.13 -3.82 1.57
C SER A 152 0.66 -4.23 1.64
N VAL A 153 -0.22 -3.32 1.26
CA VAL A 153 -1.66 -3.52 1.23
C VAL A 153 -2.06 -4.57 0.20
N TRP A 154 -1.41 -4.60 -0.96
CA TRP A 154 -1.63 -5.59 -1.99
C TRP A 154 -1.34 -7.01 -1.46
N LEU A 155 -0.21 -7.19 -0.75
CA LEU A 155 0.14 -8.46 -0.11
C LEU A 155 -0.83 -8.83 1.01
N ILE A 156 -1.30 -7.86 1.80
CA ILE A 156 -2.34 -8.09 2.82
C ILE A 156 -3.63 -8.60 2.17
N GLY A 157 -4.10 -7.97 1.09
CA GLY A 157 -5.29 -8.42 0.36
C GLY A 157 -5.16 -9.86 -0.16
N LEU A 158 -3.99 -10.22 -0.69
CA LEU A 158 -3.66 -11.61 -1.06
C LEU A 158 -3.79 -12.55 0.15
N LEU A 159 -3.22 -12.20 1.30
CA LEU A 159 -3.22 -13.06 2.49
C LEU A 159 -4.61 -13.21 3.13
N ILE A 160 -5.42 -12.16 3.14
CA ILE A 160 -6.81 -12.23 3.59
C ILE A 160 -7.59 -13.16 2.67
N SER A 161 -7.42 -13.02 1.35
CA SER A 161 -8.12 -13.87 0.36
C SER A 161 -7.72 -15.34 0.46
N THR A 162 -6.45 -15.67 0.74
CA THR A 162 -6.03 -17.08 0.93
C THR A 162 -6.66 -17.69 2.17
N ILE A 163 -6.75 -16.94 3.26
CA ILE A 163 -7.39 -17.40 4.50
C ILE A 163 -8.88 -17.60 4.29
N ASP A 164 -9.52 -16.69 3.56
CA ASP A 164 -10.94 -16.80 3.24
C ASP A 164 -11.24 -18.02 2.36
N ALA A 165 -10.47 -18.21 1.30
CA ALA A 165 -10.69 -19.29 0.32
C ALA A 165 -10.34 -20.68 0.85
N TYR A 166 -9.28 -20.84 1.65
CA TYR A 166 -8.77 -22.17 2.03
C TYR A 166 -8.95 -22.55 3.51
N TYR A 167 -9.21 -21.59 4.39
CA TYR A 167 -9.27 -21.86 5.84
C TYR A 167 -10.65 -21.58 6.43
N SER A 168 -11.04 -20.30 6.53
CA SER A 168 -12.34 -19.91 7.08
C SER A 168 -12.61 -18.42 6.92
N HIS A 169 -13.81 -18.09 6.46
CA HIS A 169 -14.32 -16.72 6.42
C HIS A 169 -14.27 -16.00 7.77
N LYS A 170 -14.56 -16.70 8.88
CA LYS A 170 -14.48 -16.11 10.23
C LYS A 170 -13.05 -15.69 10.58
N LYS A 171 -12.04 -16.45 10.13
CA LYS A 171 -10.62 -16.10 10.32
C LYS A 171 -10.21 -14.91 9.47
N SER A 172 -10.67 -14.88 8.22
CA SER A 172 -10.44 -13.76 7.29
C SER A 172 -10.98 -12.45 7.85
N MET A 173 -12.22 -12.44 8.35
CA MET A 173 -12.83 -11.24 8.94
C MET A 173 -12.11 -10.74 10.20
N LEU A 174 -11.62 -11.64 11.05
CA LEU A 174 -10.80 -11.28 12.21
C LEU A 174 -9.43 -10.72 11.81
N LEU A 175 -8.83 -11.25 10.74
CA LEU A 175 -7.57 -10.72 10.23
C LEU A 175 -7.77 -9.33 9.63
N LEU A 176 -8.87 -9.12 8.89
CA LEU A 176 -9.24 -7.81 8.35
C LEU A 176 -9.43 -6.77 9.48
N SER A 177 -10.09 -7.13 10.59
CA SER A 177 -10.27 -6.20 11.71
C SER A 177 -8.95 -5.85 12.40
N VAL A 178 -8.04 -6.82 12.56
CA VAL A 178 -6.67 -6.57 13.05
C VAL A 178 -5.92 -5.62 12.12
N PHE A 179 -6.05 -5.79 10.80
CA PHE A 179 -5.41 -4.89 9.84
C PHE A 179 -6.03 -3.50 9.81
N LEU A 180 -7.34 -3.36 9.95
CA LEU A 180 -7.98 -2.05 10.08
C LEU A 180 -7.48 -1.32 11.33
N LEU A 181 -7.35 -2.04 12.45
CA LEU A 181 -6.76 -1.49 13.67
C LEU A 181 -5.29 -1.11 13.43
N TRP A 182 -4.54 -1.92 12.69
CA TRP A 182 -3.16 -1.61 12.35
C TRP A 182 -3.00 -0.36 11.47
N ILE A 183 -3.81 -0.26 10.42
CA ILE A 183 -3.85 0.90 9.51
C ILE A 183 -4.25 2.17 10.27
N THR A 184 -5.23 2.09 11.16
CA THR A 184 -5.66 3.24 11.98
C THR A 184 -4.57 3.66 12.96
N THR A 185 -3.87 2.72 13.62
CA THR A 185 -2.74 3.04 14.50
C THR A 185 -1.57 3.68 13.74
N LEU A 186 -1.33 3.26 12.49
CA LEU A 186 -0.31 3.83 11.62
C LEU A 186 -0.62 5.30 11.31
N PHE A 187 -1.85 5.58 10.89
CA PHE A 187 -2.25 6.96 10.62
C PHE A 187 -2.25 7.80 11.89
N SER A 188 -2.63 7.25 13.05
CA SER A 188 -2.54 8.02 14.30
C SER A 188 -1.10 8.37 14.69
N LEU A 189 -0.13 7.50 14.43
CA LEU A 189 1.29 7.78 14.69
C LEU A 189 1.87 8.81 13.71
N GLU A 190 1.50 8.74 12.43
CA GLU A 190 1.99 9.70 11.43
C GLU A 190 1.41 11.11 11.62
N TYR A 191 0.24 11.22 12.26
CA TYR A 191 -0.50 12.49 12.39
C TYR A 191 -0.69 12.97 13.83
N SER A 192 0.02 12.41 14.81
CA SER A 192 0.03 12.90 16.19
C SER A 192 1.06 14.02 16.36
N PRO A 193 0.70 15.19 16.96
CA PRO A 193 -0.57 15.48 17.62
C PRO A 193 -1.71 15.83 16.64
N PHE A 194 -2.91 15.32 16.93
CA PHE A 194 -4.14 15.60 16.15
C PHE A 194 -4.52 17.10 16.16
N GLN A 195 -3.99 17.85 17.12
CA GLN A 195 -4.19 19.30 17.23
C GLN A 195 -3.43 20.06 16.12
N VAL A 196 -2.19 19.63 15.84
CA VAL A 196 -1.39 20.10 14.69
C VAL A 196 -2.08 19.75 13.37
N PHE A 197 -2.82 18.63 13.32
CA PHE A 197 -3.57 18.20 12.13
C PHE A 197 -4.75 19.13 11.79
N ILE A 198 -5.41 19.71 12.80
CA ILE A 198 -6.58 20.60 12.66
C ILE A 198 -6.13 22.05 12.43
N GLU A 199 -5.09 22.49 13.14
CA GLU A 199 -4.57 23.86 13.07
C GLU A 199 -3.79 24.11 11.76
N ASN A 200 -3.05 23.12 11.25
CA ASN A 200 -2.36 23.21 9.95
C ASN A 200 -3.28 22.82 8.77
N ARG A 201 -4.39 23.56 8.58
CA ARG A 201 -5.24 23.45 7.36
C ARG A 201 -4.48 23.79 6.07
N PHE A 202 -3.43 24.58 6.18
CA PHE A 202 -2.40 24.77 5.15
C PHE A 202 -1.08 24.25 5.71
N PRO A 203 -0.81 22.94 5.61
CA PRO A 203 0.47 22.43 6.06
C PRO A 203 1.49 22.82 5.00
N TYR A 204 2.19 23.92 5.19
CA TYR A 204 3.57 23.98 4.72
C TYR A 204 4.36 23.01 5.62
N ILE A 205 4.11 21.70 5.50
CA ILE A 205 5.11 20.71 5.93
C ILE A 205 6.22 20.97 4.95
N ASP A 206 7.29 21.60 5.42
CA ASP A 206 8.45 21.82 4.58
C ASP A 206 8.82 20.45 3.99
N PRO A 207 8.70 20.24 2.67
CA PRO A 207 9.03 18.95 2.10
C PRO A 207 10.48 18.57 2.45
N LEU A 208 11.38 19.53 2.73
CA LEU A 208 12.72 19.29 3.27
C LEU A 208 12.71 18.51 4.59
N PHE A 209 11.71 18.69 5.44
CA PHE A 209 11.57 17.92 6.69
C PHE A 209 11.20 16.46 6.41
N SER A 210 10.24 16.21 5.52
CA SER A 210 9.89 14.83 5.12
C SER A 210 11.04 14.12 4.37
N LEU A 211 11.92 14.91 3.74
CA LEU A 211 13.10 14.47 3.00
C LEU A 211 14.30 14.17 3.89
N THR A 212 14.48 14.88 5.00
CA THR A 212 15.61 14.69 5.92
C THR A 212 15.58 13.33 6.61
N PHE A 213 14.39 12.76 6.80
CA PHE A 213 14.17 11.45 7.46
C PHE A 213 13.70 10.36 6.48
N LEU A 214 13.95 10.55 5.17
CA LEU A 214 13.51 9.62 4.14
C LEU A 214 14.01 8.18 4.40
N LYS A 215 15.24 8.04 4.91
CA LYS A 215 15.85 6.74 5.21
C LYS A 215 15.14 6.07 6.39
N GLU A 216 14.93 6.80 7.47
CA GLU A 216 14.27 6.35 8.70
C GLU A 216 12.82 5.98 8.42
N ASN A 217 12.12 6.79 7.61
CA ASN A 217 10.75 6.51 7.17
C ASN A 217 10.66 5.21 6.35
N VAL A 218 11.61 4.94 5.46
CA VAL A 218 11.67 3.66 4.73
C VAL A 218 11.85 2.48 5.68
N TRP A 219 12.74 2.59 6.68
CA TRP A 219 12.95 1.53 7.67
C TRP A 219 11.69 1.25 8.50
N ILE A 220 11.03 2.31 8.96
CA ILE A 220 9.77 2.21 9.70
C ILE A 220 8.71 1.51 8.85
N GLN A 221 8.52 1.93 7.59
CA GLN A 221 7.58 1.29 6.67
C GLN A 221 7.92 -0.19 6.42
N LEU A 222 9.20 -0.55 6.26
CA LEU A 222 9.64 -1.94 6.08
C LEU A 222 9.34 -2.80 7.32
N VAL A 223 9.57 -2.29 8.52
CA VAL A 223 9.20 -2.98 9.77
C VAL A 223 7.70 -3.26 9.76
N TYR A 224 6.88 -2.29 9.36
CA TYR A 224 5.43 -2.48 9.24
C TYR A 224 5.04 -3.55 8.23
N VAL A 225 5.72 -3.63 7.08
CA VAL A 225 5.49 -4.70 6.09
C VAL A 225 5.79 -6.07 6.69
N VAL A 226 6.94 -6.21 7.35
CA VAL A 226 7.38 -7.48 7.95
C VAL A 226 6.42 -7.91 9.06
N CYS A 227 6.03 -6.98 9.94
CA CYS A 227 5.06 -7.22 11.01
C CYS A 227 3.69 -7.66 10.46
N SER A 228 3.23 -7.02 9.38
CA SER A 228 1.98 -7.38 8.71
C SER A 228 2.02 -8.81 8.15
N ILE A 229 3.12 -9.19 7.51
CA ILE A 229 3.33 -10.57 7.01
C ILE A 229 3.35 -11.57 8.19
N MET A 230 4.01 -11.23 9.30
CA MET A 230 4.07 -12.09 10.49
C MET A 230 2.69 -12.31 11.10
N ILE A 231 1.86 -11.26 11.24
CA ILE A 231 0.47 -11.35 11.70
C ILE A 231 -0.32 -12.35 10.82
N CYS A 232 -0.18 -12.25 9.50
CA CYS A 232 -0.81 -13.20 8.57
C CYS A 232 -0.35 -14.64 8.78
N ILE A 233 0.96 -14.87 8.96
CA ILE A 233 1.51 -16.22 9.19
C ILE A 233 0.96 -16.81 10.50
N VAL A 234 0.85 -16.01 11.55
CA VAL A 234 0.25 -16.41 12.83
C VAL A 234 -1.20 -16.84 12.60
N PHE A 235 -2.00 -16.05 11.88
CA PHE A 235 -3.40 -16.38 11.59
C PHE A 235 -3.57 -17.64 10.73
N MET A 236 -2.66 -17.90 9.78
CA MET A 236 -2.65 -19.13 8.99
C MET A 236 -2.32 -20.37 9.83
N LYS A 237 -1.32 -20.30 10.72
CA LYS A 237 -0.85 -21.45 11.49
C LYS A 237 -1.66 -21.75 12.74
N MET A 238 -2.31 -20.75 13.34
CA MET A 238 -3.01 -20.93 14.61
C MET A 238 -4.39 -21.58 14.40
N LYS A 239 -4.60 -22.72 15.07
CA LYS A 239 -5.91 -23.40 15.11
C LYS A 239 -6.95 -22.56 15.86
N ARG A 240 -6.58 -21.98 17.01
CA ARG A 240 -7.46 -21.14 17.85
C ARG A 240 -7.31 -19.67 17.47
N THR A 241 -8.40 -19.08 16.96
CA THR A 241 -8.43 -17.69 16.47
C THR A 241 -8.19 -16.66 17.56
N ALA A 242 -8.65 -16.91 18.79
CA ALA A 242 -8.45 -16.02 19.93
C ALA A 242 -6.96 -15.79 20.27
N PHE A 243 -6.16 -16.86 20.22
CA PHE A 243 -4.71 -16.75 20.46
C PHE A 243 -4.00 -16.00 19.33
N GLY A 244 -4.38 -16.24 18.07
CA GLY A 244 -3.85 -15.49 16.93
C GLY A 244 -4.14 -13.99 17.04
N LEU A 245 -5.35 -13.64 17.47
CA LEU A 245 -5.74 -12.25 17.71
C LEU A 245 -4.94 -11.62 18.84
N ALA A 246 -4.78 -12.30 19.98
CA ALA A 246 -4.00 -11.78 21.11
C ALA A 246 -2.53 -11.53 20.74
N ILE A 247 -1.88 -12.48 20.05
CA ILE A 247 -0.48 -12.31 19.58
C ILE A 247 -0.37 -11.13 18.63
N SER A 248 -1.34 -10.98 17.73
CA SER A 248 -1.34 -9.89 16.76
C SER A 248 -1.52 -8.53 17.42
N VAL A 249 -2.46 -8.40 18.36
CA VAL A 249 -2.65 -7.16 19.14
C VAL A 249 -1.42 -6.81 19.96
N MET A 250 -0.78 -7.80 20.61
CA MET A 250 0.47 -7.56 21.36
C MET A 250 1.61 -7.10 20.45
N LEU A 251 1.73 -7.68 19.26
CA LEU A 251 2.71 -7.25 18.26
C LEU A 251 2.45 -5.83 17.78
N ILE A 252 1.18 -5.48 17.56
CA ILE A 252 0.75 -4.12 17.22
C ILE A 252 1.20 -3.15 18.30
N ILE A 253 0.81 -3.39 19.56
CA ILE A 253 1.15 -2.51 20.70
C ILE A 253 2.67 -2.36 20.83
N PHE A 254 3.42 -3.46 20.77
CA PHE A 254 4.87 -3.44 20.93
C PHE A 254 5.57 -2.58 19.87
N VAL A 255 5.20 -2.76 18.61
CA VAL A 255 5.77 -2.00 17.49
C VAL A 255 5.32 -0.55 17.55
N THR A 256 4.07 -0.26 17.87
CA THR A 256 3.58 1.12 18.07
C THR A 256 4.39 1.82 19.15
N PHE A 257 4.65 1.15 20.28
CA PHE A 257 5.44 1.73 21.37
C PHE A 257 6.91 1.91 21.00
N ALA A 258 7.51 0.94 20.30
CA ALA A 258 8.88 1.06 19.81
C ALA A 258 9.04 2.21 18.81
N VAL A 259 8.12 2.33 17.84
CA VAL A 259 8.12 3.41 16.85
C VAL A 259 7.92 4.75 17.52
N TYR A 260 6.92 4.88 18.41
CA TYR A 260 6.70 6.11 19.17
C TYR A 260 7.91 6.50 20.01
N HIS A 261 8.57 5.53 20.68
CA HIS A 261 9.78 5.80 21.44
C HIS A 261 10.95 6.23 20.55
N THR A 262 11.13 5.60 19.38
CA THR A 262 12.15 6.06 18.42
C THR A 262 11.86 7.47 17.91
N GLN A 263 10.61 7.76 17.52
CA GLN A 263 10.20 9.07 17.02
C GLN A 263 10.33 10.17 18.08
N THR A 264 9.95 9.91 19.33
CA THR A 264 10.13 10.86 20.44
C THR A 264 11.58 11.07 20.84
N LYS A 265 12.45 10.06 20.63
CA LYS A 265 13.91 10.21 20.84
C LYS A 265 14.55 11.09 19.77
N PHE A 266 13.96 11.16 18.58
CA PHE A 266 14.18 12.23 17.62
C PHE A 266 13.35 13.46 18.05
N GLN A 267 13.64 14.04 19.22
CA GLN A 267 13.12 15.35 19.63
C GLN A 267 13.57 16.40 18.60
N LEU A 268 12.74 16.57 17.59
CA LEU A 268 12.99 17.39 16.43
C LEU A 268 11.96 18.50 16.30
N ASP A 269 10.81 18.38 16.99
CA ASP A 269 9.87 19.49 17.17
C ASP A 269 10.58 20.72 17.76
N ASP A 270 11.52 20.53 18.72
CA ASP A 270 12.31 21.62 19.30
C ASP A 270 13.41 22.17 18.36
N ILE A 271 13.90 21.37 17.41
CA ILE A 271 14.98 21.75 16.47
C ILE A 271 14.39 22.41 15.21
N LEU A 272 13.21 21.98 14.76
CA LEU A 272 12.51 22.52 13.58
C LEU A 272 11.88 23.89 13.85
N LEU A 273 11.20 24.06 14.98
CA LEU A 273 10.68 25.37 15.40
C LEU A 273 11.79 26.44 15.49
N ALA A 274 12.99 26.03 15.92
CA ALA A 274 14.14 26.93 16.04
C ALA A 274 14.77 27.30 14.68
N ASN A 275 14.69 26.43 13.67
CA ASN A 275 15.24 26.69 12.34
C ASN A 275 14.27 27.46 11.44
N ASP A 276 12.96 27.20 11.55
CA ASP A 276 11.94 27.97 10.82
C ASP A 276 11.95 29.44 11.23
N TYR A 277 12.12 29.75 12.51
CA TYR A 277 12.19 31.14 12.99
C TYR A 277 13.42 31.88 12.43
N LYS A 278 14.56 31.19 12.30
CA LYS A 278 15.78 31.77 11.73
C LYS A 278 15.70 31.95 10.22
N LEU A 279 15.08 31.02 9.51
CA LEU A 279 14.92 31.10 8.06
C LEU A 279 13.91 32.19 7.67
N TYR A 280 12.81 32.33 8.43
CA TYR A 280 11.83 33.41 8.23
C TYR A 280 12.37 34.81 8.54
N GLN A 281 13.36 34.94 9.43
CA GLN A 281 14.04 36.21 9.69
C GLN A 281 15.09 36.58 8.62
N GLN A 282 15.49 35.62 7.78
CA GLN A 282 16.50 35.83 6.74
C GLN A 282 15.92 36.14 5.35
N ILE A 283 14.61 35.92 5.16
CA ILE A 283 13.83 36.33 3.97
C ILE A 283 13.22 37.71 4.25
#